data_AF-A0A1W7D4U8-F1
#
_entry.id   AF-A0A1W7D4U8-F1
#
_cell.length_a   1.000
_cell.length_b   1.000
_cell.length_c   1.000
_cell.angle_alpha   90.00
_cell.angle_beta   90.00
_cell.angle_gamma   90.00
#
_symmetry.space_group_name_H-M   'P 1'
#
loop_
_entity.id
_entity.type
_entity.pdbx_description
1 polymer ?
#
loop_
_entity_poly.entity_id
_entity_poly.type
_entity_poly.pdbx_seq_one_letter_code
_entity_poly.pdbx_strand_id
1 'polypeptide(L)' 'MYMAVFEPDATARISQPHMALPALPAAAAGDPLRAAIDAVFAAVTAYGEDHPALLREIRSFCAEHATSAGPPSEPA' A
#
# COMPACT_ATOMS: atom_id res chain seq x y z
N MET A 1 21.24 -23.86 21.40
CA MET A 1 20.60 -22.66 20.81
C MET A 1 19.49 -23.18 19.89
N TYR A 2 18.24 -23.14 20.34
CA TYR A 2 17.10 -23.62 19.55
C TYR A 2 16.48 -22.41 18.83
N MET A 3 16.50 -22.42 17.50
CA MET A 3 15.69 -21.51 16.69
C MET A 3 14.27 -22.09 16.70
N ALA A 4 13.36 -21.46 17.46
CA ALA A 4 11.95 -21.76 17.33
C ALA A 4 11.50 -21.27 15.94
N VAL A 5 11.32 -22.20 15.01
CA VAL A 5 10.63 -21.93 13.75
C VAL A 5 9.18 -21.67 14.14
N PHE A 6 8.73 -20.43 14.01
CA PHE A 6 7.31 -20.11 14.11
C PHE A 6 6.63 -20.71 12.88
N GLU A 7 5.98 -21.86 13.03
CA GLU A 7 5.02 -22.30 12.01
C GLU A 7 3.86 -21.29 11.99
N PRO A 8 3.63 -20.60 10.85
CA PRO A 8 2.50 -19.68 10.77
C PRO A 8 1.22 -20.51 10.87
N ASP A 9 0.43 -20.22 11.90
CA ASP A 9 -0.85 -20.89 12.14
C ASP A 9 -1.76 -20.67 10.93
N ALA A 10 -1.99 -21.72 10.14
CA ALA A 10 -2.81 -21.66 8.93
C ALA A 10 -4.27 -21.28 9.21
N THR A 11 -4.71 -21.30 10.48
CA THR A 11 -6.04 -20.86 10.91
C THR A 11 -6.10 -19.37 11.26
N ALA A 12 -4.96 -18.69 11.40
CA ALA A 12 -4.87 -17.24 11.57
C ALA A 12 -5.09 -16.52 10.22
N ARG A 13 -6.25 -16.74 9.59
CA ARG A 13 -6.67 -15.95 8.42
C ARG A 13 -7.05 -14.55 8.90
N ILE A 14 -6.05 -13.69 8.97
CA ILE A 14 -6.23 -12.26 9.23
C ILE A 14 -7.15 -11.72 8.13
N SER A 15 -8.27 -11.12 8.53
CA SER A 15 -9.20 -10.50 7.59
C SER A 15 -8.47 -9.43 6.76
N GLN A 16 -8.78 -9.30 5.47
CA GLN A 16 -8.14 -8.29 4.60
C GLN A 16 -8.15 -6.86 5.19
N PRO A 17 -9.20 -6.39 5.90
CA PRO A 17 -9.17 -5.10 6.59
C PRO A 17 -8.09 -4.98 7.67
N HIS A 18 -7.76 -6.07 8.37
CA HIS A 18 -6.68 -6.08 9.36
C HIS A 18 -5.29 -6.11 8.72
N MET A 19 -5.17 -6.65 7.50
CA MET A 19 -3.91 -6.58 6.74
C MET A 19 -3.57 -5.16 6.29
N ALA A 20 -4.54 -4.24 6.27
CA ALA A 20 -4.33 -2.83 5.97
C ALA A 20 -3.86 -1.99 7.17
N LEU A 21 -3.96 -2.51 8.41
CA LEU A 21 -3.57 -1.79 9.64
C LEU A 21 -2.12 -1.27 9.64
N PRO A 22 -1.11 -2.02 9.14
CA PRO A 22 0.27 -1.52 9.11
C PRO A 22 0.49 -0.33 8.16
N ALA A 23 -0.42 -0.09 7.20
CA ALA A 23 -0.33 1.04 6.28
C ALA A 23 -0.89 2.35 6.87
N LEU A 24 -1.66 2.27 7.96
CA LEU A 24 -2.30 3.46 8.57
C LEU A 24 -1.29 4.49 9.11
N PRO A 25 -0.18 4.12 9.78
CA PRO A 25 0.81 5.09 10.24
C PRO A 25 1.56 5.76 9.09
N ALA A 26 1.80 5.04 8.00
CA ALA A 26 2.38 5.61 6.79
C ALA A 26 1.42 6.67 6.20
N ALA A 27 0.14 6.34 6.04
CA ALA A 27 -0.89 7.26 5.56
C ALA A 27 -1.12 8.50 6.44
N ALA A 28 -0.75 8.43 7.74
CA ALA A 28 -0.82 9.52 8.69
C ALA A 28 0.47 10.36 8.81
N ALA A 29 1.53 10.02 8.05
CA ALA A 29 2.78 10.77 8.07
C ALA A 29 2.61 12.17 7.46
N GLY A 30 3.25 13.17 8.06
CA GLY A 30 3.14 14.58 7.65
C GLY A 30 3.68 14.93 6.27
N ASP A 31 4.40 14.00 5.63
CA ASP A 31 4.78 14.07 4.22
C ASP A 31 3.92 13.06 3.42
N PRO A 32 2.90 13.54 2.69
CA PRO A 32 1.96 12.67 1.98
C PRO A 32 2.62 11.87 0.84
N LEU A 33 3.74 12.33 0.30
CA LEU A 33 4.47 11.59 -0.73
C LEU A 33 5.23 10.42 -0.09
N ARG A 34 5.89 10.68 1.05
CA ARG A 34 6.59 9.63 1.79
C ARG A 34 5.62 8.56 2.29
N ALA A 35 4.47 8.98 2.82
CA ALA A 35 3.36 8.14 3.21
C ALA A 35 2.93 7.17 2.10
N ALA A 36 2.71 7.69 0.90
CA ALA A 36 2.28 6.90 -0.25
C ALA A 36 3.34 5.88 -0.67
N ILE A 37 4.62 6.27 -0.68
CA ILE A 37 5.72 5.37 -1.03
C ILE A 37 5.84 4.24 -0.01
N ASP A 38 5.80 4.55 1.29
CA ASP A 38 5.90 3.54 2.34
C ASP A 38 4.70 2.58 2.33
N ALA A 39 3.49 3.07 1.99
CA ALA A 39 2.30 2.23 1.82
C ALA A 39 2.40 1.29 0.61
N VAL A 40 2.88 1.77 -0.54
CA VAL A 40 3.12 0.92 -1.73
C VAL A 40 4.17 -0.13 -1.45
N PHE A 41 5.25 0.25 -0.75
CA PHE A 41 6.30 -0.69 -0.34
C PHE A 41 5.73 -1.80 0.54
N ALA A 42 4.99 -1.45 1.59
CA ALA A 42 4.34 -2.42 2.46
C ALA A 42 3.41 -3.37 1.68
N ALA A 43 2.61 -2.83 0.75
CA ALA A 43 1.69 -3.62 -0.06
C ALA A 43 2.42 -4.60 -0.99
N VAL A 44 3.52 -4.17 -1.64
CA VAL A 44 4.38 -5.06 -2.45
C VAL A 44 5.00 -6.16 -1.60
N THR A 45 5.51 -5.84 -0.41
CA THR A 45 6.08 -6.87 0.49
C THR A 45 5.04 -7.87 0.98
N ALA A 46 3.78 -7.46 1.15
CA ALA A 46 2.69 -8.32 1.58
C ALA A 46 2.17 -9.24 0.45
N TYR A 47 2.16 -8.76 -0.79
CA TYR A 47 1.66 -9.51 -1.95
C TYR A 47 2.70 -10.47 -2.54
N GLY A 48 3.99 -10.33 -2.22
CA GLY A 48 5.03 -11.24 -2.69
C GLY A 48 5.07 -11.33 -4.22
N GLU A 49 5.05 -12.53 -4.79
CA GLU A 49 5.13 -12.75 -6.24
C GLU A 49 3.94 -12.17 -7.03
N ASP A 50 2.78 -11.96 -6.38
CA ASP A 50 1.59 -11.40 -7.04
C ASP A 50 1.57 -9.86 -7.09
N HIS A 51 2.60 -9.20 -6.56
CA HIS A 51 2.72 -7.74 -6.58
C HIS A 51 2.62 -7.09 -7.99
N PRO A 52 2.97 -7.73 -9.13
CA PRO A 52 2.79 -7.10 -10.43
C PRO A 52 1.32 -6.84 -10.78
N ALA A 53 0.39 -7.66 -10.28
CA ALA A 53 -1.04 -7.44 -10.47
C ALA A 53 -1.53 -6.25 -9.64
N LEU A 54 -1.13 -6.18 -8.37
CA LEU A 54 -1.41 -5.06 -7.47
C LEU A 54 -0.90 -3.72 -8.04
N LEU A 55 0.35 -3.67 -8.53
CA LEU A 55 0.91 -2.45 -9.10
C LEU A 55 0.18 -1.98 -10.36
N ARG A 56 -0.46 -2.90 -11.11
CA ARG A 56 -1.27 -2.55 -12.28
C ARG A 56 -2.56 -1.83 -11.87
N GLU A 57 -3.20 -2.32 -10.81
CA GLU A 57 -4.41 -1.70 -10.25
C GLU A 57 -4.12 -0.31 -9.70
N ILE A 58 -3.05 -0.16 -8.91
CA ILE A 58 -2.63 1.14 -8.36
C ILE A 58 -2.36 2.15 -9.49
N ARG A 59 -1.70 1.72 -10.57
CA ARG A 59 -1.45 2.60 -11.73
C ARG A 59 -2.73 3.03 -12.44
N SER A 60 -3.72 2.14 -12.59
CA SER A 60 -5.03 2.50 -13.17
C SER A 60 -5.71 3.58 -12.34
N PHE A 61 -5.78 3.34 -11.02
CA PHE A 61 -6.36 4.28 -10.07
C PHE A 61 -5.67 5.65 -10.13
N CYS A 62 -4.34 5.71 -10.15
CA CYS A 62 -3.61 6.98 -10.29
C CYS A 62 -3.88 7.70 -11.62
N ALA A 63 -4.00 6.98 -12.74
CA ALA A 63 -4.29 7.57 -14.04
C ALA A 63 -5.70 8.18 -14.11
N GLU A 64 -6.68 7.52 -13.49
CA GLU A 64 -8.06 8.00 -13.37
C GLU A 64 -8.11 9.29 -12.53
N HIS A 65 -7.39 9.33 -11.41
CA HIS A 65 -7.37 10.47 -10.50
C HIS A 65 -6.50 11.64 -10.98
N ALA A 66 -5.45 11.39 -11.77
CA ALA A 66 -4.67 12.46 -12.41
C ALA A 66 -5.51 13.29 -13.39
N THR A 67 -6.53 12.68 -14.00
CA THR A 67 -7.45 13.37 -14.93
C THR A 67 -8.50 14.20 -14.19
N SER A 68 -8.73 13.94 -12.90
CA SER A 68 -9.64 14.71 -12.05
C SER A 68 -9.00 15.98 -11.47
N ALA A 69 -7.68 16.12 -11.54
CA ALA A 69 -7.00 17.36 -11.18
C ALA A 69 -7.09 18.32 -12.38
N GLY A 70 -8.06 19.22 -12.37
CA GLY A 70 -8.19 20.27 -13.38
C GLY A 70 -6.91 21.10 -13.53
N PRO A 71 -6.69 21.76 -14.69
CA PRO A 71 -5.47 22.53 -14.94
C PRO A 71 -5.26 23.58 -13.84
N PRO A 72 -3.99 23.88 -13.48
CA PRO A 72 -3.70 24.91 -12.50
C PRO A 72 -4.29 26.23 -12.99
N SER A 73 -5.11 26.88 -12.17
CA SER A 73 -5.63 28.22 -12.44
C SER A 73 -4.44 29.18 -12.59
N GLU A 74 -4.14 29.55 -13.82
CA GLU A 74 -3.13 30.55 -14.16
C GLU A 74 -3.59 31.92 -13.61
N PRO A 75 -2.80 32.61 -12.77
CA PRO A 75 -3.17 33.93 -12.30
C PRO A 75 -3.03 34.95 -13.44
N ALA A 76 -4.11 35.67 -13.71
CA ALA A 76 -4.20 36.79 -14.66
C ALA A 76 -3.42 38.03 -14.21
#